data_AF-A0A183FHT4-F1
#
_entry.id   AF-A0A183FHT4-F1
#
_cell.length_a   1.000
_cell.length_b   1.000
_cell.length_c   1.000
_cell.angle_alpha   90.00
_cell.angle_beta   90.00
_cell.angle_gamma   90.00
#
_symmetry.space_group_name_H-M   'P 1'
#
loop_
_entity.id
_entity.type
_entity.pdbx_description
1 polymer ?
#
loop_
_entity_poly.entity_id
_entity_poly.type
_entity_poly.pdbx_seq_one_letter_code
_entity_poly.pdbx_strand_id
1 'polypeptide(L)'
;MSAAALQFKNVVRLASNAAMRWNKFAIQPWTAVFTLLTPPFAKMGYGVLVVARFAEGLFEGVTYPAMHVMWSHWAPILEKTKLATFAFSGSYFGTVISMPLSAVIGQVLGWPFIFYFFGLLGLLWCLIWARRVSDFPATDPHITTEELTLLQRDAVSHSHYVSSSSLTL
;
A
#
# COMPACT_ATOMS: atom_id res chain seq x y z
N MET A 1 -19.98 23.36 -13.22
CA MET A 1 -19.32 22.04 -13.42
C MET A 1 -20.23 21.16 -14.28
N SER A 2 -19.79 20.73 -15.47
CA SER A 2 -20.59 19.89 -16.38
C SER A 2 -20.79 18.47 -15.82
N ALA A 3 -21.94 17.85 -16.08
CA ALA A 3 -22.30 16.50 -15.63
C ALA A 3 -21.23 15.44 -15.97
N ALA A 4 -20.48 15.62 -17.06
CA ALA A 4 -19.36 14.78 -17.46
C ALA A 4 -18.18 14.82 -16.47
N ALA A 5 -17.88 15.99 -15.88
CA ALA A 5 -16.83 16.12 -14.88
C ALA A 5 -17.21 15.46 -13.55
N LEU A 6 -18.50 15.42 -13.23
CA LEU A 6 -19.05 14.76 -12.06
C LEU A 6 -19.05 13.23 -12.23
N GLN A 7 -19.41 12.73 -13.42
CA GLN A 7 -19.28 11.32 -13.80
C GLN A 7 -17.82 10.85 -13.73
N PHE A 8 -16.89 11.61 -14.29
CA PHE A 8 -15.46 11.26 -14.25
C PHE A 8 -14.94 11.22 -12.80
N LYS A 9 -15.25 12.22 -11.97
CA LYS A 9 -14.90 12.20 -10.54
C LYS A 9 -15.47 11.00 -9.81
N ASN A 10 -16.71 10.61 -10.09
CA ASN A 10 -17.36 9.47 -9.45
C ASN A 10 -16.72 8.14 -9.87
N VAL A 11 -16.38 7.96 -11.14
CA VAL A 11 -15.69 6.76 -11.64
C VAL A 11 -14.29 6.64 -11.02
N VAL A 12 -13.52 7.73 -10.99
CA VAL A 12 -12.18 7.75 -10.37
C VAL A 12 -12.28 7.49 -8.87
N ARG A 13 -13.27 8.06 -8.18
CA ARG A 13 -13.52 7.81 -6.75
C ARG A 13 -13.94 6.37 -6.48
N LEU A 14 -14.77 5.77 -7.33
CA LEU A 14 -15.17 4.36 -7.21
C LEU A 14 -13.98 3.42 -7.44
N ALA A 15 -13.15 3.69 -8.45
CA ALA A 15 -11.94 2.92 -8.72
C ALA A 15 -10.92 3.03 -7.57
N SER A 16 -10.77 4.23 -7.02
CA SER A 16 -9.95 4.54 -5.84
C SER A 16 -10.44 3.80 -4.58
N ASN A 17 -11.74 3.86 -4.30
CA ASN A 17 -12.36 3.19 -3.15
C ASN A 17 -12.31 1.66 -3.29
N ALA A 18 -12.46 1.16 -4.52
CA ALA A 18 -12.25 -0.26 -4.82
C ALA A 18 -10.79 -0.63 -4.58
N ALA A 19 -9.82 0.06 -5.18
CA ALA A 19 -8.40 -0.22 -4.98
C ALA A 19 -7.97 -0.25 -3.52
N MET A 20 -8.50 0.65 -2.68
CA MET A 20 -8.21 0.70 -1.24
C MET A 20 -8.76 -0.51 -0.48
N ARG A 21 -10.02 -0.88 -0.72
CA ARG A 21 -10.63 -2.10 -0.15
C ARG A 21 -9.95 -3.36 -0.66
N TRP A 22 -9.55 -3.38 -1.94
CA TRP A 22 -8.86 -4.52 -2.56
C TRP A 22 -7.44 -4.69 -2.04
N ASN A 23 -6.75 -3.60 -1.67
CA ASN A 23 -5.40 -3.67 -1.10
C ASN A 23 -5.36 -4.46 0.22
N LYS A 24 -6.36 -4.26 1.09
CA LYS A 24 -6.46 -4.97 2.37
C LYS A 24 -6.85 -6.43 2.25
N PHE A 25 -7.76 -6.74 1.34
CA PHE A 25 -8.39 -8.06 1.30
C PHE A 25 -7.83 -9.00 0.23
N ALA A 26 -7.13 -8.50 -0.79
CA ALA A 26 -6.74 -9.32 -1.95
C ALA A 26 -5.26 -9.20 -2.36
N ILE A 27 -4.62 -8.03 -2.25
CA ILE A 27 -3.29 -7.82 -2.85
C ILE A 27 -2.17 -8.33 -1.92
N GLN A 28 -2.15 -7.86 -0.68
CA GLN A 28 -1.07 -8.14 0.27
C GLN A 28 -0.92 -9.63 0.69
N PRO A 29 -2.00 -10.39 0.99
CA PRO A 29 -1.86 -11.81 1.30
C PRO A 29 -1.53 -12.66 0.07
N TRP A 30 -1.90 -12.22 -1.12
CA TRP A 30 -1.63 -12.93 -2.36
C TRP A 30 -0.14 -12.88 -2.69
N THR A 31 0.50 -11.71 -2.65
CA THR A 31 1.96 -11.60 -2.87
C THR A 31 2.75 -12.47 -1.90
N ALA A 32 2.41 -12.46 -0.60
CA ALA A 32 3.06 -13.31 0.39
C ALA A 32 2.91 -14.82 0.09
N VAL A 33 1.73 -15.25 -0.37
CA VAL A 33 1.49 -16.65 -0.78
C VAL A 33 2.32 -17.02 -2.01
N PHE A 34 2.44 -16.15 -3.01
CA PHE A 34 3.31 -16.38 -4.18
C PHE A 34 4.79 -16.45 -3.79
N THR A 35 5.24 -15.60 -2.87
CA THR A 35 6.61 -15.67 -2.33
C THR A 35 6.87 -17.00 -1.62
N LEU A 36 5.92 -17.48 -0.79
CA LEU A 36 6.01 -18.78 -0.10
C LEU A 36 5.98 -19.98 -1.06
N LEU A 37 5.23 -19.89 -2.17
CA LEU A 37 5.13 -20.95 -3.18
C LEU A 37 6.27 -20.93 -4.22
N THR A 38 7.16 -19.96 -4.15
CA THR A 38 8.32 -19.85 -5.04
C THR A 38 9.23 -21.08 -5.03
N PRO A 39 9.70 -21.59 -3.86
CA PRO A 39 10.53 -22.79 -3.84
C PRO A 39 9.89 -24.05 -4.45
N PRO A 40 8.61 -24.38 -4.23
CA PRO A 40 7.96 -25.48 -4.96
C PRO A 40 7.78 -25.18 -6.45
N PHE A 41 7.44 -23.96 -6.87
CA PHE A 41 7.34 -23.62 -8.30
C PHE A 41 8.69 -23.72 -9.03
N ALA A 42 9.78 -23.34 -8.37
CA ALA A 42 11.12 -23.51 -8.90
C ALA A 42 11.50 -24.99 -9.12
N LYS A 43 10.94 -25.92 -8.34
CA LYS A 43 11.14 -27.37 -8.53
C LYS A 43 10.27 -27.95 -9.65
N MET A 44 9.11 -27.36 -9.94
CA MET A 44 8.18 -27.83 -10.97
C MET A 44 8.56 -27.40 -12.39
N GLY A 45 9.32 -26.31 -12.53
CA GLY A 45 9.89 -25.90 -13.81
C GLY A 45 10.04 -24.38 -13.95
N TYR A 46 11.03 -23.96 -14.75
CA TYR A 46 11.36 -22.56 -14.97
C TYR A 46 10.19 -21.71 -15.49
N GLY A 47 9.36 -22.26 -16.39
CA GLY A 47 8.21 -21.54 -16.95
C GLY A 47 7.15 -21.17 -15.89
N VAL A 48 6.89 -22.06 -14.93
CA VAL A 48 5.94 -21.82 -13.83
C VAL A 48 6.44 -20.70 -12.92
N LEU A 49 7.75 -20.69 -12.64
CA LEU A 49 8.40 -19.65 -11.86
C LEU A 49 8.29 -18.27 -12.53
N VAL A 50 8.48 -18.19 -13.84
CA VAL A 50 8.37 -16.93 -14.60
C VAL A 50 6.95 -16.38 -14.55
N VAL A 51 5.93 -17.22 -14.75
CA VAL A 51 4.52 -16.80 -14.67
C VAL A 51 4.16 -16.37 -13.26
N ALA A 52 4.59 -17.11 -12.24
CA ALA A 52 4.37 -16.74 -10.84
C ALA A 52 5.00 -15.37 -10.50
N ARG A 53 6.22 -15.11 -10.98
CA ARG A 53 6.92 -13.83 -10.80
C ARG A 53 6.24 -12.68 -11.53
N PHE A 54 5.76 -12.93 -12.75
CA PHE A 54 5.01 -11.94 -13.50
C PHE A 54 3.71 -11.56 -12.79
N ALA A 55 2.99 -12.55 -12.27
CA ALA A 55 1.79 -12.31 -11.46
C ALA A 55 2.13 -11.51 -10.19
N GLU A 56 3.16 -11.91 -9.45
CA GLU A 56 3.63 -11.21 -8.24
C GLU A 56 3.90 -9.73 -8.51
N GLY A 57 4.62 -9.41 -9.59
CA GLY A 57 4.89 -8.01 -9.99
C GLY A 57 3.65 -7.21 -10.39
N LEU A 58 2.65 -7.85 -11.01
CA LEU A 58 1.39 -7.19 -11.35
C LEU A 58 0.61 -6.76 -10.09
N PHE A 59 0.57 -7.61 -9.07
CA PHE A 59 -0.07 -7.29 -7.80
C PHE A 59 0.70 -6.23 -7.02
N GLU A 60 2.03 -6.32 -6.99
CA GLU A 60 2.87 -5.34 -6.29
C GLU A 60 2.76 -3.94 -6.92
N GLY A 61 2.69 -3.83 -8.25
CA GLY A 61 2.60 -2.56 -8.97
C GLY A 61 1.34 -1.73 -8.64
N VAL A 62 0.24 -2.38 -8.24
CA VAL A 62 -1.02 -1.70 -7.86
C VAL A 62 -0.98 -1.21 -6.40
N THR A 63 -0.01 -1.66 -5.61
CA THR A 63 0.09 -1.35 -4.17
C THR A 63 0.46 0.11 -3.92
N TYR A 64 1.48 0.63 -4.60
CA TYR A 64 1.94 2.01 -4.45
C TYR A 64 0.88 3.09 -4.73
N PRO A 65 0.11 3.04 -5.84
CA PRO A 65 -0.96 4.01 -6.07
C PRO A 65 -2.09 3.88 -5.04
N ALA A 66 -2.46 2.66 -4.63
CA ALA A 66 -3.46 2.44 -3.59
C ALA A 66 -3.03 3.03 -2.24
N MET A 67 -1.75 2.86 -1.87
CA MET A 67 -1.19 3.46 -0.64
C MET A 67 -1.20 4.99 -0.68
N HIS A 68 -0.86 5.61 -1.81
CA HIS A 68 -0.90 7.08 -1.96
C HIS A 68 -2.31 7.66 -1.79
N VAL A 69 -3.31 6.93 -2.30
CA VAL A 69 -4.72 7.29 -2.11
C VAL A 69 -5.12 7.10 -0.64
N MET A 70 -4.70 6.02 0.01
CA MET A 70 -5.01 5.82 1.44
C MET A 70 -4.40 6.96 2.29
N TRP A 71 -3.14 7.33 2.06
CA TRP A 71 -2.50 8.48 2.72
C TRP A 71 -3.19 9.80 2.43
N SER A 72 -3.83 9.96 1.28
CA SER A 72 -4.57 11.20 0.98
C SER A 72 -5.83 11.38 1.84
N HIS A 73 -6.35 10.30 2.43
CA HIS A 73 -7.53 10.34 3.31
C HIS A 73 -7.13 10.41 4.78
N TRP A 74 -5.96 9.87 5.13
CA TRP A 74 -5.50 9.71 6.52
C TRP A 74 -4.54 10.80 7.00
N ALA A 75 -3.91 11.56 6.11
CA ALA A 75 -2.93 12.58 6.48
C ALA A 75 -3.43 14.01 6.20
N PRO A 76 -3.18 14.96 7.13
CA PRO A 76 -3.33 16.39 6.86
C PRO A 76 -2.47 16.81 5.66
N ILE A 77 -2.96 17.72 4.82
CA ILE A 77 -2.31 18.03 3.53
C ILE A 77 -0.89 18.58 3.71
N LEU A 78 -0.65 19.32 4.79
CA LEU A 78 0.66 19.87 5.15
C LEU A 78 1.65 18.81 5.67
N GLU A 79 1.17 17.70 6.20
CA GLU A 79 1.99 16.66 6.84
C GLU A 79 2.09 15.36 6.03
N LYS A 80 1.25 15.22 5.00
CA LYS A 80 1.20 14.06 4.11
C LYS A 80 2.57 13.66 3.56
N THR A 81 3.37 14.63 3.13
CA THR A 81 4.71 14.37 2.58
C THR A 81 5.69 13.88 3.66
N LYS A 82 5.55 14.34 4.91
CA LYS A 82 6.38 13.87 6.03
C LYS A 82 6.07 12.41 6.37
N LEU A 83 4.78 12.07 6.46
CA LEU A 83 4.33 10.70 6.72
C LEU A 83 4.73 9.74 5.58
N ALA A 84 4.58 10.18 4.32
CA ALA A 84 5.02 9.41 3.16
C ALA A 84 6.54 9.16 3.18
N THR A 85 7.34 10.21 3.43
CA THR A 85 8.81 10.10 3.51
C THR A 85 9.23 9.16 4.63
N PHE A 86 8.58 9.23 5.80
CA PHE A 86 8.83 8.32 6.91
C PHE A 86 8.53 6.87 6.52
N ALA A 87 7.39 6.61 5.86
CA ALA A 87 7.05 5.28 5.37
C ALA A 87 8.05 4.76 4.32
N PHE A 88 8.49 5.59 3.38
CA PHE A 88 9.51 5.21 2.40
C PHE A 88 10.87 4.94 3.04
N SER A 89 11.25 5.69 4.08
CA SER A 89 12.50 5.43 4.81
C SER A 89 12.52 4.03 5.43
N GLY A 90 11.37 3.54 5.91
CA GLY A 90 11.23 2.17 6.39
C GLY A 90 11.45 1.12 5.30
N SER A 91 11.05 1.38 4.05
CA SER A 91 11.31 0.48 2.92
C SER A 91 12.81 0.35 2.63
N TYR A 92 13.55 1.47 2.59
CA TYR A 92 15.00 1.44 2.41
C TYR A 92 15.72 0.74 3.55
N PHE A 93 15.31 1.03 4.79
CA PHE A 93 15.86 0.37 5.97
C PHE A 93 15.63 -1.15 5.95
N GLY A 94 14.42 -1.58 5.57
CA GLY A 94 14.09 -3.00 5.38
C GLY A 94 15.00 -3.66 4.36
N THR A 95 15.28 -3.02 3.22
CA THR A 95 16.19 -3.54 2.19
C THR A 95 17.63 -3.68 2.68
N VAL A 96 18.12 -2.69 3.43
CA VAL A 96 19.49 -2.72 3.99
C VAL A 96 19.67 -3.87 4.96
N ILE A 97 18.64 -4.21 5.74
CA ILE A 97 18.67 -5.36 6.66
C ILE A 97 18.42 -6.68 5.95
N SER A 98 17.51 -6.70 4.97
CA SER A 98 17.10 -7.92 4.28
C SER A 98 18.24 -8.52 3.46
N MET A 99 19.09 -7.70 2.83
CA MET A 99 20.24 -8.16 2.05
C MET A 99 21.22 -9.04 2.85
N PRO A 100 21.85 -8.58 3.95
CA PRO A 100 22.75 -9.43 4.73
C PRO A 100 22.02 -10.59 5.39
N LEU A 101 20.77 -10.40 5.83
CA LEU A 101 19.98 -11.48 6.43
C LEU A 101 19.71 -12.61 5.42
N SER A 102 19.38 -12.27 4.18
CA SER A 102 19.19 -13.25 3.10
C SER A 102 20.48 -14.02 2.80
N ALA A 103 21.64 -13.36 2.85
CA ALA A 103 22.93 -14.00 2.64
C ALA A 103 23.24 -15.04 3.75
N VAL A 104 23.02 -14.68 5.02
CA VAL A 104 23.23 -15.58 6.15
C VAL A 104 22.28 -16.77 6.09
N ILE A 105 20.98 -16.54 5.85
CA ILE A 105 19.97 -17.61 5.75
C ILE A 105 20.31 -18.54 4.59
N GLY A 106 20.69 -17.98 3.44
CA GLY A 106 21.06 -18.74 2.25
C GLY A 106 22.26 -19.67 2.46
N GLN A 107 23.25 -19.24 3.23
CA GLN A 107 24.45 -20.03 3.52
C GLN A 107 24.19 -21.16 4.53
N VAL A 108 23.39 -20.91 5.58
CA VAL A 108 23.19 -21.88 6.67
C VAL A 108 22.07 -22.87 6.38
N LEU A 109 20.94 -22.38 5.85
CA LEU A 109 19.70 -23.17 5.67
C LEU A 109 19.39 -23.47 4.20
N GLY A 110 20.06 -22.77 3.28
CA GLY A 110 19.83 -22.88 1.84
C GLY A 110 18.84 -21.84 1.31
N TRP A 111 18.92 -21.60 0.00
CA TRP A 111 18.14 -20.58 -0.69
C TRP A 111 16.60 -20.65 -0.52
N PRO A 112 15.94 -21.83 -0.36
CA PRO A 112 14.48 -21.89 -0.20
C PRO A 112 14.00 -21.21 1.09
N PHE A 113 14.81 -21.24 2.15
CA PHE A 113 14.44 -20.70 3.46
C PHE A 113 14.40 -19.18 3.49
N ILE A 114 15.11 -18.52 2.57
CA ILE A 114 15.01 -17.07 2.37
C ILE A 114 13.56 -16.69 2.05
N PHE A 115 12.95 -17.41 1.10
CA PHE A 115 11.56 -17.18 0.68
C PHE A 115 10.55 -17.49 1.80
N TYR A 116 10.78 -18.55 2.58
CA TYR A 116 9.92 -18.86 3.72
C TYR A 116 10.01 -17.82 4.83
N PHE A 117 11.21 -17.36 5.16
CA PHE A 117 11.42 -16.36 6.20
C PHE A 117 10.76 -15.02 5.84
N PHE A 118 11.08 -14.47 4.65
CA PHE A 118 10.51 -13.20 4.21
C PHE A 118 9.01 -13.31 3.88
N GLY A 119 8.57 -14.44 3.32
CA GLY A 119 7.15 -14.69 3.06
C GLY A 119 6.33 -14.76 4.35
N LEU A 120 6.80 -15.44 5.39
CA LEU A 120 6.11 -15.51 6.68
C LEU A 120 6.13 -14.17 7.42
N LEU A 121 7.27 -13.47 7.43
CA LEU A 121 7.39 -12.15 8.03
C LEU A 121 6.46 -11.14 7.34
N GLY A 122 6.41 -11.19 6.00
CA GLY A 122 5.47 -10.41 5.20
C GLY A 122 4.03 -10.75 5.56
N LEU A 123 3.67 -12.02 5.64
CA LEU A 123 2.30 -12.45 5.98
C LEU A 123 1.87 -12.03 7.40
N LEU A 124 2.77 -12.15 8.39
CA LEU A 124 2.52 -11.65 9.75
C LEU A 124 2.31 -10.15 9.76
N TRP A 125 3.14 -9.40 9.03
CA TRP A 125 2.98 -7.96 8.88
C TRP A 125 1.65 -7.59 8.21
N CYS A 126 1.25 -8.33 7.16
CA CYS A 126 -0.04 -8.18 6.50
C CYS A 126 -1.21 -8.38 7.47
N LEU A 127 -1.14 -9.42 8.32
CA LEU A 127 -2.19 -9.71 9.30
C LEU A 127 -2.31 -8.60 10.34
N ILE A 128 -1.18 -8.08 10.84
CA ILE A 128 -1.17 -6.95 11.76
C ILE A 128 -1.78 -5.72 11.09
N TRP A 129 -1.36 -5.43 9.85
CA TRP A 129 -1.82 -4.27 9.10
C TRP A 129 -3.31 -4.33 8.77
N ALA A 130 -3.80 -5.49 8.32
CA ALA A 130 -5.22 -5.74 8.04
C ALA A 130 -6.09 -5.58 9.29
N ARG A 131 -5.56 -5.90 10.49
CA ARG A 131 -6.29 -5.74 11.75
C ARG A 131 -6.23 -4.32 12.32
N ARG A 132 -5.18 -3.56 12.02
CA ARG A 132 -4.91 -2.26 12.66
C ARG A 132 -5.30 -1.05 11.82
N VAL A 133 -5.33 -1.15 10.50
CA VAL A 133 -5.57 0.00 9.62
C VAL A 133 -6.98 -0.07 9.06
N SER A 134 -7.78 0.98 9.25
CA SER A 134 -9.11 1.14 8.64
C SER A 134 -9.03 1.88 7.29
N ASP A 135 -9.91 1.57 6.33
CA ASP A 135 -9.79 2.12 4.96
C ASP A 135 -10.07 3.62 4.96
N PHE A 136 -11.03 4.02 5.76
CA PHE A 136 -11.38 5.42 5.92
C PHE A 136 -11.24 5.83 7.39
N PRO A 137 -10.79 7.07 7.65
CA PRO A 137 -10.78 7.63 9.00
C PRO A 137 -12.18 7.58 9.62
N ALA A 138 -13.24 7.82 8.83
CA ALA A 138 -14.64 7.79 9.31
C ALA A 138 -15.14 6.40 9.77
N THR A 139 -14.44 5.33 9.41
CA THR A 139 -14.75 3.96 9.82
C THR A 139 -13.81 3.43 10.89
N ASP A 140 -12.81 4.23 11.31
CA ASP A 140 -11.87 3.77 12.32
C ASP A 140 -12.46 3.94 13.74
N PRO A 141 -12.48 2.88 14.57
CA PRO A 141 -12.92 2.99 15.95
C PRO A 141 -11.94 3.75 16.87
N HIS A 142 -10.72 4.05 16.43
CA HIS A 142 -9.68 4.73 17.22
C HIS A 142 -9.48 6.20 16.82
N ILE A 143 -10.17 6.72 15.80
CA ILE A 143 -10.01 8.13 15.44
C ILE A 143 -10.77 9.02 16.44
N THR A 144 -10.12 10.08 16.89
CA THR A 144 -10.78 11.06 17.77
C THR A 144 -11.64 12.00 16.92
N THR A 145 -12.81 12.42 17.42
CA THR A 145 -13.68 13.38 16.73
C THR A 145 -12.96 14.68 16.36
N GLU A 146 -11.98 15.09 17.18
CA GLU A 146 -11.09 16.22 16.91
C GLU A 146 -10.19 16.00 15.68
N GLU A 147 -9.59 14.81 15.53
CA GLU A 147 -8.76 14.48 14.37
C GLU A 147 -9.59 14.42 13.08
N LEU A 148 -10.80 13.84 13.15
CA LEU A 148 -11.70 13.77 12.00
C LEU A 148 -12.12 15.17 11.52
N THR A 149 -12.43 16.07 12.45
CA THR A 149 -12.81 17.46 12.13
C THR A 149 -11.63 18.27 11.58
N LEU A 150 -10.40 18.02 12.06
CA LEU A 150 -9.18 18.61 11.49
C LEU A 150 -8.97 18.17 10.03
N LEU A 151 -9.07 16.87 9.73
CA LEU A 151 -8.94 16.35 8.36
C LEU A 151 -10.00 16.94 7.40
N GLN A 152 -11.24 17.07 7.87
CA GLN A 152 -12.33 17.68 7.09
C GLN A 152 -12.09 19.18 6.85
N ARG A 153 -11.64 19.92 7.88
CA ARG A 153 -11.34 21.34 7.78
C ARG A 153 -10.20 21.61 6.79
N ASP A 154 -9.15 20.81 6.83
CA ASP A 154 -8.00 20.93 5.92
C ASP A 154 -8.38 20.63 4.46
N ALA A 155 -9.29 19.67 4.23
CA ALA A 155 -9.79 19.39 2.89
C ALA A 155 -10.57 20.58 2.30
N VAL A 156 -11.39 21.26 3.11
CA VAL A 156 -12.18 22.42 2.68
C VAL A 156 -11.30 23.64 2.44
N SER A 157 -10.39 23.98 3.37
CA SER A 157 -9.52 25.15 3.25
C SER A 157 -8.64 25.09 2.00
N HIS A 158 -8.09 23.92 1.67
CA HIS A 158 -7.29 23.74 0.46
C HIS A 158 -8.09 23.94 -0.84
N SER A 159 -9.38 23.57 -0.85
CA SER A 159 -10.24 23.81 -2.01
C SER A 159 -10.48 25.31 -2.26
N HIS A 160 -10.62 26.10 -1.19
CA HIS A 160 -10.75 27.56 -1.28
C HIS A 160 -9.48 28.23 -1.79
N TYR A 161 -8.30 27.81 -1.32
CA TYR A 161 -7.01 28.32 -1.81
C TYR A 161 -6.79 28.07 -3.31
N VAL A 162 -7.16 26.88 -3.80
CA VAL A 162 -7.03 26.55 -5.23
C VAL A 162 -8.03 27.37 -6.07
N SER A 163 -9.23 27.62 -5.54
CA SER A 163 -10.23 28.43 -6.23
C SER A 163 -9.88 29.92 -6.27
N SER A 164 -9.23 30.46 -5.22
CA SER A 164 -8.83 31.87 -5.19
C SER A 164 -7.61 32.14 -6.08
N SER A 165 -6.63 31.23 -6.08
CA SER A 165 -5.44 31.33 -6.94
C SER A 165 -5.74 31.20 -8.43
N SER A 166 -6.75 30.43 -8.81
CA SER A 166 -7.21 30.30 -10.20
C SER A 166 -8.02 31.50 -10.70
N LEU A 167 -8.46 32.39 -9.82
CA LEU A 167 -9.13 33.65 -10.17
C LEU A 167 -8.16 34.83 -10.29
N THR A 168 -6.92 34.67 -9.84
CA THR A 168 -5.87 35.71 -9.91
C THR A 168 -4.94 35.58 -11.12
N LEU A 169 -5.11 34.54 -11.94
CA LEU A 169 -4.46 34.33 -13.24
C LEU A 169 -5.48 34.52 -14.37
#